data_AF-A0AAW4PKP3-F1
#
_entry.id   AF-A0AAW4PKP3-F1
#
_cell.length_a   1.000
_cell.length_b   1.000
_cell.length_c   1.000
_cell.angle_alpha   90.00
_cell.angle_beta   90.00
_cell.angle_gamma   90.00
#
_symmetry.space_group_name_H-M   'P 1'
#
loop_
_entity.id
_entity.type
_entity.pdbx_description
1 polymer ?
#
loop_
_entity_poly.entity_id
_entity_poly.type
_entity_poly.pdbx_seq_one_letter_code
_entity_poly.pdbx_strand_id
1 'polypeptide(L)' 'MEFDFARSVGPLVVIVAVAAVMLTTVMTPSTVFMMVLPSMIVFSVVAFLFGMKHGEFRAGA' A
#
# COMPACT_ATOMS: atom_id res chain seq x y z
N MET A 1 -20.15 -5.86 -3.57
CA MET A 1 -19.04 -5.42 -4.44
C MET A 1 -18.34 -6.67 -4.92
N GLU A 2 -18.29 -6.90 -6.23
CA GLU A 2 -17.44 -7.99 -6.75
C GLU A 2 -16.00 -7.58 -6.47
N PHE A 3 -15.30 -8.37 -5.65
CA PHE A 3 -13.99 -8.01 -5.15
C PHE A 3 -12.95 -8.24 -6.25
N ASP A 4 -12.81 -7.27 -7.14
CA ASP A 4 -11.74 -7.28 -8.14
C ASP A 4 -10.43 -6.93 -7.43
N PHE A 5 -9.63 -7.98 -7.19
CA PHE A 5 -8.33 -7.88 -6.56
C PHE A 5 -7.41 -6.89 -7.30
N ALA A 6 -7.42 -6.91 -8.63
CA ALA A 6 -6.59 -6.02 -9.43
C ALA A 6 -7.02 -4.56 -9.28
N ARG A 7 -8.33 -4.31 -9.28
CA ARG A 7 -8.88 -2.95 -9.11
C ARG A 7 -8.63 -2.38 -7.71
N SER A 8 -8.53 -3.25 -6.71
CA SER A 8 -8.33 -2.87 -5.31
C SER A 8 -6.84 -2.66 -4.96
N VAL A 9 -5.95 -3.51 -5.52
CA VAL A 9 -4.50 -3.43 -5.27
C VAL A 9 -3.82 -2.41 -6.18
N GLY A 10 -4.33 -2.18 -7.40
CA GLY A 10 -3.76 -1.24 -8.37
C GLY A 10 -3.45 0.15 -7.79
N PRO A 11 -4.41 0.84 -7.15
CA PRO A 11 -4.17 2.13 -6.51
C PRO A 11 -3.08 2.09 -5.43
N LEU A 12 -3.02 1.01 -4.64
CA LEU A 12 -2.04 0.83 -3.57
C LEU A 12 -0.62 0.78 -4.14
N VAL A 13 -0.42 0.04 -5.23
CA VAL A 13 0.86 -0.07 -5.94
C VAL A 13 1.29 1.28 -6.51
N VAL A 14 0.36 2.02 -7.12
CA VAL A 14 0.65 3.37 -7.66
C VAL A 14 1.10 4.31 -6.54
N ILE A 15 0.42 4.32 -5.39
CA ILE A 15 0.77 5.15 -4.24
C ILE A 15 2.18 4.80 -3.74
N VAL A 16 2.48 3.51 -3.56
CA VAL A 16 3.80 3.05 -3.10
C VAL A 16 4.89 3.45 -4.09
N ALA A 17 4.66 3.29 -5.39
CA ALA A 17 5.63 3.65 -6.43
C ALA A 17 5.91 5.16 -6.47
N VAL A 18 4.87 5.99 -6.43
CA VAL A 18 5.02 7.46 -6.42
C VAL A 18 5.75 7.91 -5.14
N ALA A 19 5.36 7.38 -3.99
CA ALA A 19 6.01 7.72 -2.72
C ALA A 19 7.49 7.31 -2.71
N ALA A 20 7.83 6.12 -3.22
CA ALA A 20 9.22 5.67 -3.30
C ALA A 20 10.09 6.62 -4.14
N VAL A 21 9.59 7.07 -5.31
CA VAL A 21 10.33 8.04 -6.14
C VAL A 21 10.47 9.38 -5.43
N MET A 22 9.39 9.91 -4.87
CA MET A 22 9.40 11.23 -4.23
C MET A 22 10.31 11.28 -3.00
N LEU A 23 10.38 10.19 -2.22
CA LEU A 23 11.26 10.11 -1.05
C LEU A 23 12.76 10.20 -1.40
N THR A 24 13.15 9.85 -2.62
CA THR A 24 14.55 10.00 -3.06
C THR A 24 15.01 11.47 -3.19
N THR A 25 14.08 12.43 -3.13
CA THR A 25 14.40 13.87 -3.13
C THR A 25 14.88 14.38 -1.77
N VAL A 26 14.53 13.67 -0.69
CA VAL A 26 14.83 14.06 0.70
C VAL A 26 15.69 13.02 1.43
N MET A 27 15.81 11.80 0.89
CA MET A 27 16.59 10.69 1.44
C MET A 27 17.46 10.06 0.37
N THR A 28 18.56 9.42 0.80
CA THR A 28 19.41 8.66 -0.13
C THR A 28 18.66 7.47 -0.72
N PRO A 29 18.90 7.11 -2.00
CA PRO A 29 18.23 5.97 -2.63
C PRO A 29 18.44 4.65 -1.87
N SER A 30 19.61 4.44 -1.27
CA SER A 30 19.88 3.23 -0.48
C SER A 30 18.95 3.11 0.72
N THR A 31 18.69 4.19 1.45
CA THR A 31 17.74 4.20 2.57
C THR A 31 16.31 3.94 2.07
N VAL A 32 15.91 4.57 0.96
CA VAL A 32 14.57 4.38 0.40
C VAL A 32 14.37 2.93 -0.05
N PHE A 33 15.24 2.38 -0.89
CA PHE A 33 15.03 1.06 -1.49
C PHE A 33 15.34 -0.11 -0.54
N MET A 34 16.23 0.05 0.44
CA MET A 34 16.64 -1.05 1.33
C MET A 34 15.97 -1.02 2.72
N MET A 35 15.31 0.08 3.10
CA MET A 35 14.70 0.20 4.43
C MET A 35 13.23 0.64 4.35
N VAL A 36 12.96 1.76 3.67
CA VAL A 36 11.62 2.35 3.64
C VAL A 36 10.68 1.57 2.74
N LEU A 37 11.08 1.28 1.49
CA LEU A 37 10.24 0.55 0.54
C LEU A 37 9.83 -0.84 1.05
N PRO A 38 10.72 -1.67 1.64
CA PRO A 38 10.32 -2.95 2.24
C PRO A 38 9.24 -2.79 3.32
N SER A 39 9.41 -1.84 4.24
CA SER A 39 8.43 -1.61 5.31
C SER A 39 7.10 -1.05 4.79
N MET A 40 7.13 -0.16 3.80
CA MET A 40 5.94 0.34 3.11
C MET A 40 5.15 -0.79 2.46
N ILE A 41 5.83 -1.73 1.78
CA ILE A 41 5.17 -2.88 1.15
C ILE A 41 4.48 -3.73 2.21
N VAL A 42 5.19 -4.14 3.26
CA VAL A 42 4.63 -4.95 4.34
C VAL A 42 3.42 -4.25 4.98
N PHE A 43 3.57 -2.97 5.33
CA PHE A 43 2.48 -2.20 5.94
C PHE A 43 1.27 -2.07 5.01
N SER A 44 1.50 -1.82 3.72
CA SER A 44 0.43 -1.68 2.73
C SER A 44 -0.40 -2.95 2.59
N VAL A 45 0.25 -4.11 2.61
CA VAL A 45 -0.41 -5.43 2.58
C VAL A 45 -1.25 -5.62 3.83
N VAL A 46 -0.69 -5.33 5.00
CA VAL A 46 -1.42 -5.44 6.28
C VAL A 46 -2.62 -4.49 6.29
N ALA A 47 -2.43 -3.22 5.96
CA ALA A 47 -3.49 -2.22 5.91
C ALA A 47 -4.60 -2.60 4.92
N PHE A 48 -4.24 -3.16 3.76
CA PHE A 48 -5.20 -3.67 2.79
C PHE A 48 -6.06 -4.79 3.36
N LEU A 49 -5.44 -5.81 3.99
CA LEU A 49 -6.15 -6.93 4.61
C LEU A 49 -7.12 -6.46 5.70
N PHE A 50 -6.68 -5.55 6.57
CA PHE A 50 -7.54 -4.98 7.61
C PHE A 50 -8.66 -4.12 7.03
N GLY A 51 -8.36 -3.31 6.01
CA GLY A 51 -9.35 -2.47 5.33
C GLY A 51 -10.47 -3.28 4.69
N MET A 52 -10.14 -4.41 4.06
CA MET A 52 -11.14 -5.34 3.53
C MET A 52 -12.08 -5.84 4.63
N LYS A 53 -11.53 -6.31 5.76
CA LYS A 53 -12.33 -6.82 6.89
C LYS A 53 -13.20 -5.74 7.52
N HIS A 54 -12.70 -4.50 7.62
CA HIS A 54 -13.50 -3.37 8.07
C HIS A 54 -14.65 -3.05 7.11
N GLY A 55 -14.40 -3.12 5.79
CA GLY A 55 -15.43 -2.96 4.76
C GLY A 55 -16.51 -4.04 4.85
N GLU A 56 -16.12 -5.31 5.02
CA GLU A 56 -17.05 -6.43 5.22
C GLU A 56 -17.93 -6.23 6.47
N PHE A 57 -17.34 -5.81 7.60
CA PHE A 57 -18.08 -5.54 8.83
C PHE A 57 -19.15 -4.44 8.64
N ARG A 58 -18.80 -3.36 7.92
CA ARG A 58 -19.72 -2.25 7.68
C ARG A 58 -20.79 -2.54 6.63
N ALA A 59 -20.49 -3.36 5.63
CA ALA A 59 -21.46 -3.71 4.59
C ALA A 59 -22.52 -4.71 5.09
N GLY A 60 -22.25 -5.42 6.20
CA GLY A 60 -23.19 -6.31 6.87
C GLY A 60 -23.99 -5.72 8.02
N ALA A 61 -23.80 -4.42 8.34
CA ALA A 61 -24.54 -3.66 9.34
C ALA A 61 -25.59 -2.75 8.69
#